data_AF-V9L4Y7-F1
#
_entry.id   AF-V9L4Y7-F1
#
_cell.length_a   1.000
_cell.length_b   1.000
_cell.length_c   1.000
_cell.angle_alpha   90.00
_cell.angle_beta   90.00
_cell.angle_gamma   90.00
#
_symmetry.space_group_name_H-M   'P 1'
#
loop_
_entity.id
_entity.type
_entity.pdbx_description
1 polymer ?
#
loop_
_entity_poly.entity_id
_entity_poly.type
_entity_poly.pdbx_seq_one_letter_code
_entity_poly.pdbx_strand_id
1 'polypeptide(L)'
;GQDSWTQSGYNGCFRFHFWRFGQWVEVTIDDRLPCIGGRLCFSRHRSEEVFWLPLVEKAFAKFHGCYEQLWAGQVGEALVDITGSLAERWTLKNSRKNNEERGHLDISERSKFELLKHLNDKSFISCSVHGSAEGANDRAEYHAFSVTDVKQIDGLVAEEIRLLKIRNLWDRRCWNGSWQDGGDGWKKVDPAIASKLQSLAADGEFWVEEEEFFRDFDEVTVGYPINPEGNIISLLTGKSLCHTQLCPGAWVKGQTAGGCRNNSSFCSNPKFWLRIVNPCEVVIALLQKTQDFSSTNCWTERISAQCHDNEEDPEPDIMRQKHYRAIGLHIWKVEKRRFNLQKTVAKSPAMSTECHTYGR
;
A
#
# COMPACT_ATOMS: atom_id res chain seq x y z
N GLY A 1 1.65 11.52 24.87
CA GLY A 1 1.76 10.37 25.79
C GLY A 1 0.40 9.72 25.87
N GLN A 2 0.34 8.41 26.03
CA GLN A 2 -0.95 7.73 26.24
C GLN A 2 -1.47 8.12 27.63
N ASP A 3 -2.66 8.70 27.72
CA ASP A 3 -3.25 9.06 29.02
C ASP A 3 -3.42 7.79 29.86
N SER A 4 -3.00 7.82 31.12
CA SER A 4 -3.16 6.67 32.00
C SER A 4 -4.65 6.48 32.32
N TRP A 5 -5.11 5.23 32.32
CA TRP A 5 -6.51 4.83 32.62
C TRP A 5 -7.05 5.35 33.97
N THR A 6 -6.16 5.86 34.82
CA THR A 6 -6.42 6.45 36.14
C THR A 6 -6.69 7.96 36.11
N GLN A 7 -6.62 8.62 34.96
CA GLN A 7 -6.87 10.06 34.85
C GLN A 7 -8.37 10.39 34.91
N SER A 8 -8.71 11.46 35.63
CA SER A 8 -10.09 11.93 35.85
C SER A 8 -10.90 12.27 34.59
N GLY A 9 -10.29 12.28 33.40
CA GLY A 9 -10.93 12.52 32.11
C GLY A 9 -11.11 11.28 31.23
N TYR A 10 -10.64 10.10 31.66
CA TYR A 10 -10.78 8.87 30.89
C TYR A 10 -12.24 8.38 30.92
N ASN A 11 -12.82 8.18 29.73
CA ASN A 11 -14.22 7.76 29.56
C ASN A 11 -14.35 6.51 28.65
N GLY A 12 -13.25 5.80 28.40
CA GLY A 12 -13.23 4.63 27.52
C GLY A 12 -13.47 4.92 26.05
N CYS A 13 -13.37 6.18 25.60
CA CYS A 13 -13.69 6.60 24.24
C CYS A 13 -12.45 7.16 23.52
N PHE A 14 -12.16 6.62 22.33
CA PHE A 14 -11.05 7.03 21.49
C PHE A 14 -11.53 7.44 20.11
N ARG A 15 -10.87 8.45 19.52
CA ARG A 15 -11.21 8.99 18.21
C ARG A 15 -10.01 8.93 17.27
N PHE A 16 -10.24 8.40 16.09
CA PHE A 16 -9.26 8.27 15.02
C PHE A 16 -9.78 8.95 13.76
N HIS A 17 -8.88 9.40 12.89
CA HIS A 17 -9.24 9.98 11.59
C HIS A 17 -8.60 9.13 10.50
N PHE A 18 -9.43 8.67 9.56
CA PHE A 18 -8.98 7.95 8.36
C PHE A 18 -9.43 8.69 7.12
N TRP A 19 -8.57 8.72 6.10
CA TRP A 19 -8.87 9.35 4.84
C TRP A 19 -9.70 8.44 3.94
N ARG A 20 -10.75 8.96 3.33
CA ARG A 20 -11.56 8.25 2.34
C ARG A 20 -12.00 9.19 1.23
N PHE A 21 -11.59 8.89 0.00
CA PHE A 21 -12.05 9.57 -1.22
C PHE A 21 -11.98 11.11 -1.14
N GLY A 22 -10.87 11.64 -0.63
CA GLY A 22 -10.63 13.08 -0.53
C GLY A 22 -11.09 13.74 0.77
N GLN A 23 -11.57 12.98 1.74
CA GLN A 23 -12.11 13.51 3.00
C GLN A 23 -11.60 12.72 4.21
N TRP A 24 -11.31 13.41 5.31
CA TRP A 24 -11.02 12.76 6.59
C TRP A 24 -12.34 12.37 7.29
N VAL A 25 -12.42 11.12 7.72
CA VAL A 25 -13.58 10.53 8.40
C VAL A 25 -13.18 10.22 9.84
N GLU A 26 -13.90 10.82 10.79
CA GLU A 26 -13.73 10.51 12.21
C GLU A 26 -14.39 9.16 12.55
N VAL A 27 -13.64 8.29 13.25
CA VAL A 27 -14.11 7.01 13.76
C VAL A 27 -13.91 7.00 15.27
N THR A 28 -15.04 6.94 15.98
CA THR A 28 -15.06 6.83 17.44
C THR A 28 -15.21 5.36 17.83
N ILE A 29 -14.39 4.88 18.77
CA ILE A 29 -14.46 3.52 19.33
C ILE A 29 -14.43 3.54 20.85
N ASP A 30 -15.00 2.51 21.46
CA ASP A 30 -14.68 2.16 22.84
C ASP A 30 -13.35 1.38 22.93
N ASP A 31 -12.90 1.05 24.13
CA ASP A 31 -11.62 0.38 24.40
C ASP A 31 -11.71 -1.13 24.61
N ARG A 32 -12.88 -1.74 24.41
CA ARG A 32 -13.05 -3.20 24.53
C ARG A 32 -12.34 -3.91 23.39
N LEU A 33 -11.30 -4.67 23.69
CA LEU A 33 -10.51 -5.38 22.68
C LEU A 33 -10.84 -6.88 22.67
N PRO A 34 -10.89 -7.53 21.50
CA PRO A 34 -11.05 -8.98 21.41
C PRO A 34 -9.88 -9.73 22.07
N CYS A 35 -10.21 -10.63 22.99
CA CYS A 35 -9.24 -11.41 23.75
C CYS A 35 -9.65 -12.89 23.83
N ILE A 36 -8.67 -13.79 23.75
CA ILE A 36 -8.83 -15.23 24.04
C ILE A 36 -7.86 -15.59 25.18
N GLY A 37 -8.38 -16.15 26.26
CA GLY A 37 -7.56 -16.51 27.43
C GLY A 37 -6.81 -15.32 28.05
N GLY A 38 -7.42 -14.13 28.04
CA GLY A 38 -6.81 -12.89 28.54
C GLY A 38 -5.72 -12.28 27.65
N ARG A 39 -5.49 -12.82 26.45
CA ARG A 39 -4.52 -12.31 25.48
C ARG A 39 -5.24 -11.69 24.29
N LEU A 40 -4.73 -10.55 23.80
CA LEU A 40 -5.24 -9.88 22.60
C LEU A 40 -5.19 -10.83 21.39
N CYS A 41 -6.28 -10.86 20.63
CA CYS A 41 -6.39 -11.71 19.44
C CYS A 41 -5.62 -11.18 18.23
N PHE A 42 -5.47 -9.85 18.13
CA PHE A 42 -4.96 -9.17 16.94
C PHE A 42 -3.64 -8.43 17.25
N SER A 43 -3.44 -7.24 16.67
CA SER A 43 -2.21 -6.47 16.82
C SER A 43 -1.87 -6.20 18.29
N ARG A 44 -0.60 -6.31 18.63
CA ARG A 44 -0.08 -6.10 19.99
C ARG A 44 1.27 -5.41 19.96
N HIS A 45 1.56 -4.66 21.00
CA HIS A 45 2.88 -4.10 21.22
C HIS A 45 3.74 -5.06 22.06
N ARG A 46 5.09 -4.93 22.00
CA ARG A 46 6.00 -5.75 22.82
C ARG A 46 5.83 -5.49 24.32
N SER A 47 5.58 -4.23 24.67
CA SER A 47 5.14 -3.85 26.02
C SER A 47 3.63 -4.03 26.13
N GLU A 48 3.19 -4.81 27.13
CA GLU A 48 1.79 -5.13 27.42
C GLU A 48 0.97 -3.91 27.89
N GLU A 49 1.64 -2.81 28.28
CA GLU A 49 0.99 -1.59 28.76
C GLU A 49 0.60 -0.63 27.64
N VAL A 50 0.99 -0.92 26.40
CA VAL A 50 0.83 -0.02 25.25
C VAL A 50 -0.30 -0.49 24.34
N PHE A 51 -1.41 0.27 24.33
CA PHE A 51 -2.66 -0.12 23.64
C PHE A 51 -3.00 0.71 22.40
N TRP A 52 -2.21 1.72 22.03
CA TRP A 52 -2.56 2.56 20.87
C TRP A 52 -2.67 1.73 19.57
N LEU A 53 -1.80 0.73 19.39
CA LEU A 53 -1.78 -0.11 18.19
C LEU A 53 -3.06 -0.96 18.04
N PRO A 54 -3.48 -1.78 19.04
CA PRO A 54 -4.74 -2.51 18.95
C PRO A 54 -5.97 -1.59 18.84
N LEU A 55 -5.93 -0.39 19.44
CA LEU A 55 -7.02 0.59 19.31
C LEU A 55 -7.11 1.17 17.89
N VAL A 56 -5.98 1.50 17.26
CA VAL A 56 -5.94 1.93 15.85
C VAL A 56 -6.49 0.83 14.95
N GLU A 57 -6.04 -0.42 15.14
CA GLU A 57 -6.53 -1.56 14.35
C GLU A 57 -8.04 -1.77 14.52
N LYS A 58 -8.56 -1.64 15.75
CA LYS A 58 -10.01 -1.69 16.02
C LYS A 58 -10.77 -0.58 15.29
N ALA A 59 -10.26 0.64 15.32
CA ALA A 59 -10.89 1.76 14.63
C ALA A 59 -10.85 1.55 13.10
N PHE A 60 -9.75 1.00 12.58
CA PHE A 60 -9.59 0.66 11.18
C PHE A 60 -10.53 -0.49 10.75
N ALA A 61 -10.68 -1.51 11.58
CA ALA A 61 -11.65 -2.58 11.40
C ALA A 61 -13.08 -2.02 11.34
N LYS A 62 -13.45 -1.11 12.24
CA LYS A 62 -14.75 -0.42 12.22
C LYS A 62 -14.93 0.41 10.95
N PHE A 63 -13.89 1.11 10.50
CA PHE A 63 -13.90 1.92 9.27
C PHE A 63 -14.15 1.07 8.01
N HIS A 64 -13.63 -0.16 7.99
CA HIS A 64 -13.83 -1.13 6.90
C HIS A 64 -15.05 -2.06 7.10
N GLY A 65 -15.66 -2.08 8.29
CA GLY A 65 -16.87 -2.83 8.62
C GLY A 65 -16.68 -3.85 9.75
N CYS A 66 -15.61 -4.66 9.69
CA CYS A 66 -15.22 -5.59 10.75
C CYS A 66 -13.73 -5.99 10.62
N TYR A 67 -13.20 -6.73 11.61
CA TYR A 67 -11.81 -7.19 11.61
C TYR A 67 -11.48 -8.12 10.43
N GLU A 68 -12.43 -8.96 10.03
CA GLU A 68 -12.25 -9.88 8.89
C GLU A 68 -11.99 -9.12 7.57
N GLN A 69 -12.54 -7.92 7.42
CA GLN A 69 -12.32 -7.08 6.22
C GLN A 69 -10.90 -6.51 6.10
N LEU A 70 -10.08 -6.66 7.16
CA LEU A 70 -8.66 -6.30 7.16
C LEU A 70 -7.76 -7.46 6.71
N TRP A 71 -8.28 -8.69 6.69
CA TRP A 71 -7.53 -9.87 6.28
C TRP A 71 -7.03 -9.72 4.84
N ALA A 72 -5.74 -9.99 4.62
CA ALA A 72 -5.07 -9.88 3.31
C ALA A 72 -5.24 -8.50 2.62
N GLY A 73 -5.31 -7.42 3.40
CA GLY A 73 -5.35 -6.05 2.89
C GLY A 73 -4.08 -5.65 2.12
N GLN A 74 -4.20 -4.68 1.22
CA GLN A 74 -3.08 -4.12 0.46
C GLN A 74 -2.44 -2.96 1.22
N VAL A 75 -1.11 -2.98 1.38
CA VAL A 75 -0.37 -1.92 2.10
C VAL A 75 -0.59 -0.56 1.47
N GLY A 76 -0.64 -0.47 0.14
CA GLY A 76 -0.91 0.78 -0.56
C GLY A 76 -2.27 1.39 -0.22
N GLU A 77 -3.32 0.58 -0.07
CA GLU A 77 -4.65 1.07 0.34
C GLU A 77 -4.62 1.60 1.77
N ALA A 78 -4.00 0.86 2.69
CA ALA A 78 -3.87 1.25 4.09
C ALA A 78 -3.04 2.53 4.26
N LEU A 79 -1.95 2.68 3.50
CA LEU A 79 -1.14 3.90 3.49
C LEU A 79 -1.99 5.11 3.11
N VAL A 80 -2.75 5.03 2.02
CA VAL A 80 -3.63 6.12 1.59
C VAL A 80 -4.72 6.40 2.63
N ASP A 81 -5.34 5.38 3.22
CA ASP A 81 -6.36 5.56 4.27
C ASP A 81 -5.80 6.21 5.56
N ILE A 82 -4.52 6.01 5.87
CA ILE A 82 -3.90 6.55 7.08
C ILE A 82 -3.30 7.94 6.85
N THR A 83 -2.72 8.20 5.67
CA THR A 83 -1.98 9.44 5.40
C THR A 83 -2.79 10.46 4.59
N GLY A 84 -3.77 10.00 3.80
CA GLY A 84 -4.42 10.81 2.78
C GLY A 84 -3.51 11.21 1.61
N SER A 85 -2.33 10.60 1.50
CA SER A 85 -1.40 10.80 0.38
C SER A 85 -1.72 9.86 -0.78
N LEU A 86 -0.72 9.54 -1.60
CA LEU A 86 -0.80 8.52 -2.64
C LEU A 86 0.19 7.40 -2.30
N ALA A 87 -0.05 6.21 -2.85
CA ALA A 87 0.90 5.11 -2.79
C ALA A 87 1.26 4.67 -4.21
N GLU A 88 2.54 4.42 -4.45
CA GLU A 88 3.04 3.83 -5.68
C GLU A 88 3.53 2.42 -5.43
N ARG A 89 3.29 1.54 -6.39
CA ARG A 89 3.65 0.14 -6.32
C ARG A 89 4.63 -0.17 -7.45
N TRP A 90 5.80 -0.67 -7.09
CA TRP A 90 6.86 -1.04 -8.01
C TRP A 90 7.04 -2.55 -8.02
N THR A 91 6.76 -3.15 -9.17
CA THR A 91 7.14 -4.53 -9.42
C THR A 91 8.66 -4.62 -9.55
N LEU A 92 9.27 -5.51 -8.76
CA LEU A 92 10.71 -5.79 -8.82
C LEU A 92 10.99 -6.97 -9.73
N LYS A 93 10.30 -8.09 -9.49
CA LYS A 93 10.38 -9.26 -10.38
C LYS A 93 9.37 -9.11 -11.50
N ASN A 94 9.87 -8.79 -12.69
CA ASN A 94 9.10 -9.03 -13.90
C ASN A 94 8.85 -10.54 -13.94
N SER A 95 7.60 -10.97 -13.70
CA SER A 95 7.19 -12.32 -14.04
C SER A 95 7.70 -12.59 -15.44
N ARG A 96 8.59 -13.57 -15.62
CA ARG A 96 9.23 -13.95 -16.89
C ARG A 96 8.22 -14.45 -17.94
N LYS A 97 6.93 -14.13 -17.81
CA LYS A 97 5.84 -14.54 -18.67
C LYS A 97 5.11 -13.29 -19.16
N ASN A 98 5.51 -12.89 -20.37
CA ASN A 98 4.86 -12.02 -21.35
C ASN A 98 5.61 -10.70 -21.59
N ASN A 99 6.27 -10.68 -22.74
CA ASN A 99 6.96 -9.56 -23.37
C ASN A 99 5.98 -8.51 -23.94
N GLU A 100 4.89 -8.21 -23.24
CA GLU A 100 3.92 -7.23 -23.73
C GLU A 100 3.56 -6.25 -22.61
N GLU A 101 4.00 -5.01 -22.84
CA GLU A 101 3.59 -3.76 -22.16
C GLU A 101 4.27 -3.47 -20.81
N ARG A 102 5.43 -2.81 -20.91
CA ARG A 102 6.16 -2.19 -19.80
C ARG A 102 5.30 -1.11 -19.14
N GLY A 103 5.06 -1.24 -17.83
CA GLY A 103 4.51 -0.18 -16.98
C GLY A 103 5.35 1.11 -17.01
N HIS A 104 4.71 2.22 -16.63
CA HIS A 104 5.05 3.57 -17.07
C HIS A 104 6.30 4.24 -16.45
N LEU A 105 7.14 3.51 -15.72
CA LEU A 105 8.45 3.96 -15.22
C LEU A 105 9.39 2.75 -15.16
N ASP A 106 9.88 2.29 -16.32
CA ASP A 106 10.97 1.31 -16.43
C ASP A 106 12.30 1.98 -16.01
N ILE A 107 12.36 2.37 -14.74
CA ILE A 107 13.55 2.91 -14.10
C ILE A 107 14.41 1.71 -13.74
N SER A 108 15.71 1.77 -14.07
CA SER A 108 16.66 0.71 -13.74
C SER A 108 16.68 0.42 -12.24
N GLU A 109 16.99 -0.82 -11.85
CA GLU A 109 17.17 -1.23 -10.45
C GLU A 109 18.04 -0.24 -9.66
N ARG A 110 19.15 0.18 -10.28
CA ARG A 110 20.06 1.18 -9.72
C ARG A 110 19.36 2.50 -9.36
N SER A 111 18.49 3.02 -10.23
CA SER A 111 17.78 4.27 -9.91
C SER A 111 16.61 4.04 -8.95
N LYS A 112 16.03 2.83 -8.89
CA LYS A 112 15.08 2.47 -7.81
C LYS A 112 15.78 2.50 -6.45
N PHE A 113 17.00 1.96 -6.33
CA PHE A 113 17.75 2.01 -5.07
C PHE A 113 18.11 3.44 -4.65
N GLU A 114 18.63 4.27 -5.56
CA GLU A 114 18.93 5.67 -5.23
C GLU A 114 17.67 6.43 -4.81
N LEU A 115 16.53 6.11 -5.42
CA LEU A 115 15.24 6.67 -5.05
C LEU A 115 14.81 6.22 -3.65
N LEU A 116 14.92 4.92 -3.33
CA LEU A 116 14.64 4.40 -1.99
C LEU A 116 15.52 5.05 -0.93
N LYS A 117 16.81 5.21 -1.21
CA LYS A 117 17.77 5.90 -0.33
C LYS A 117 17.36 7.35 -0.09
N HIS A 118 16.97 8.08 -1.13
CA HIS A 118 16.51 9.46 -1.01
C HIS A 118 15.18 9.59 -0.23
N LEU A 119 14.32 8.57 -0.31
CA LEU A 119 12.99 8.54 0.31
C LEU A 119 12.96 7.94 1.71
N ASN A 120 14.00 7.23 2.14
CA ASN A 120 14.05 6.49 3.40
C ASN A 120 13.60 7.31 4.63
N ASP A 121 13.99 8.60 4.68
CA ASP A 121 13.68 9.47 5.81
C ASP A 121 12.43 10.35 5.57
N LYS A 122 11.76 10.19 4.43
CA LYS A 122 10.66 11.06 3.97
C LYS A 122 9.35 10.31 3.72
N SER A 123 9.43 9.01 3.44
CA SER A 123 8.31 8.19 2.99
C SER A 123 8.24 6.88 3.76
N PHE A 124 7.04 6.32 3.82
CA PHE A 124 6.85 4.93 4.21
C PHE A 124 7.17 4.02 3.04
N ILE A 125 8.04 3.05 3.27
CA ILE A 125 8.47 2.07 2.28
C ILE A 125 8.16 0.68 2.82
N SER A 126 7.40 -0.09 2.06
CA SER A 126 7.09 -1.49 2.33
C SER A 126 7.52 -2.36 1.16
N CYS A 127 7.94 -3.58 1.43
CA CYS A 127 8.24 -4.57 0.41
C CYS A 127 7.56 -5.90 0.73
N SER A 128 7.35 -6.73 -0.28
CA SER A 128 6.74 -8.05 -0.09
C SER A 128 7.44 -9.11 -0.93
N VAL A 129 7.27 -10.35 -0.46
CA VAL A 129 7.69 -11.55 -1.19
C VAL A 129 6.44 -12.37 -1.48
N HIS A 130 6.22 -12.67 -2.75
CA HIS A 130 5.21 -13.62 -3.20
C HIS A 130 5.92 -14.98 -3.29
N GLY A 131 5.38 -16.01 -2.62
CA GLY A 131 6.06 -17.30 -2.50
C GLY A 131 6.58 -17.82 -3.85
N SER A 132 7.82 -18.31 -3.88
CA SER A 132 8.41 -18.92 -5.08
C SER A 132 8.44 -20.44 -4.97
N ALA A 133 8.16 -21.09 -6.09
CA ALA A 133 8.06 -22.53 -6.31
C ALA A 133 9.10 -23.39 -5.55
N GLU A 134 8.59 -24.50 -5.02
CA GLU A 134 9.30 -25.73 -4.61
C GLU A 134 10.33 -25.59 -3.46
N GLY A 135 9.89 -25.94 -2.25
CA GLY A 135 10.75 -26.56 -1.24
C GLY A 135 11.30 -25.67 -0.12
N ALA A 136 10.98 -24.38 -0.07
CA ALA A 136 11.38 -23.52 1.05
C ALA A 136 10.30 -23.52 2.15
N ASN A 137 10.25 -24.59 2.96
CA ASN A 137 9.50 -24.59 4.21
C ASN A 137 9.84 -23.34 5.04
N ASP A 138 8.81 -22.62 5.49
CA ASP A 138 8.85 -21.56 6.53
C ASP A 138 9.32 -20.16 6.12
N ARG A 139 9.45 -19.87 4.81
CA ARG A 139 9.64 -18.47 4.37
C ARG A 139 8.32 -17.71 4.44
N ALA A 140 8.43 -16.44 4.81
CA ALA A 140 7.33 -15.49 4.96
C ALA A 140 6.66 -15.17 3.61
N GLU A 141 5.97 -16.16 3.06
CA GLU A 141 5.18 -16.06 1.82
C GLU A 141 4.00 -15.12 2.04
N TYR A 142 3.82 -14.17 1.12
CA TYR A 142 2.72 -13.19 1.16
C TYR A 142 2.73 -12.25 2.37
N HIS A 143 3.90 -12.07 3.00
CA HIS A 143 4.07 -11.14 4.10
C HIS A 143 4.61 -9.79 3.62
N ALA A 144 4.05 -8.71 4.19
CA ALA A 144 4.57 -7.37 4.03
C ALA A 144 5.66 -7.10 5.06
N PHE A 145 6.78 -6.56 4.60
CA PHE A 145 7.88 -6.05 5.40
C PHE A 145 7.95 -4.53 5.29
N SER A 146 8.61 -3.90 6.27
CA SER A 146 8.91 -2.47 6.23
C SER A 146 10.39 -2.26 5.97
N VAL A 147 10.73 -1.40 5.01
CA VAL A 147 12.11 -0.91 4.85
C VAL A 147 12.30 0.25 5.82
N THR A 148 13.29 0.13 6.70
CA THR A 148 13.53 1.03 7.83
C THR A 148 14.80 1.86 7.70
N ASP A 149 15.77 1.39 6.92
CA ASP A 149 17.00 2.12 6.62
C ASP A 149 17.53 1.68 5.25
N VAL A 150 18.21 2.59 4.55
CA VAL A 150 18.88 2.31 3.27
C VAL A 150 20.25 2.98 3.32
N LYS A 151 21.30 2.17 3.28
CA LYS A 151 22.68 2.63 3.44
C LYS A 151 23.56 2.21 2.28
N GLN A 152 24.56 3.04 2.04
CA GLN A 152 25.67 2.76 1.15
C GLN A 152 26.95 2.93 1.97
N ILE A 153 27.80 1.91 1.97
CA ILE A 153 29.01 1.82 2.77
C ILE A 153 30.18 1.37 1.91
N ASP A 154 31.39 1.76 2.32
CA ASP A 154 32.62 1.32 1.66
C ASP A 154 33.04 -0.05 2.21
N GLY A 155 33.28 -1.01 1.31
CA GLY A 155 33.86 -2.31 1.59
C GLY A 155 35.38 -2.26 1.73
N LEU A 156 35.96 -3.35 2.23
CA LEU A 156 37.41 -3.48 2.48
C LEU A 156 38.28 -3.35 1.22
N VAL A 157 37.73 -3.66 0.04
CA VAL A 157 38.45 -3.64 -1.25
C VAL A 157 38.05 -2.43 -2.11
N ALA A 158 37.64 -1.33 -1.48
CA ALA A 158 37.10 -0.14 -2.18
C ALA A 158 35.89 -0.44 -3.09
N GLU A 159 35.13 -1.49 -2.73
CA GLU A 159 33.85 -1.82 -3.36
C GLU A 159 32.73 -1.10 -2.60
N GLU A 160 31.78 -0.52 -3.33
CA GLU A 160 30.61 0.13 -2.74
C GLU A 160 29.54 -0.93 -2.42
N ILE A 161 29.21 -1.09 -1.13
CA ILE A 161 28.21 -2.05 -0.67
C ILE A 161 26.92 -1.30 -0.32
N ARG A 162 25.80 -1.80 -0.83
CA ARG A 162 24.48 -1.19 -0.71
C ARG A 162 23.55 -2.10 0.07
N LEU A 163 23.01 -1.60 1.16
CA LEU A 163 22.25 -2.36 2.13
C LEU A 163 20.89 -1.73 2.43
N LEU A 164 19.88 -2.57 2.57
CA LEU A 164 18.56 -2.21 3.05
C LEU A 164 18.31 -2.90 4.40
N LYS A 165 17.86 -2.15 5.40
CA LYS A 165 17.40 -2.69 6.69
C LYS A 165 15.90 -2.94 6.61
N ILE A 166 15.51 -4.18 6.73
CA ILE A 166 14.13 -4.64 6.56
C ILE A 166 13.62 -5.18 7.89
N ARG A 167 12.39 -4.82 8.24
CA ARG A 167 11.70 -5.26 9.45
C ARG A 167 10.53 -6.18 9.12
N ASN A 168 10.53 -7.35 9.75
CA ASN A 168 9.37 -8.22 9.85
C ASN A 168 8.45 -7.73 10.97
N LEU A 169 7.20 -7.40 10.64
CA LEU A 169 6.21 -6.85 11.59
C LEU A 169 5.71 -7.90 12.61
N TRP A 170 5.92 -9.19 12.36
CA TRP A 170 5.62 -10.27 13.31
C TRP A 170 6.78 -10.55 14.28
N ASP A 171 7.84 -9.73 14.25
CA ASP A 171 9.05 -9.87 15.07
C ASP A 171 9.74 -11.24 14.91
N ARG A 172 9.53 -11.92 13.78
CA ARG A 172 10.20 -13.19 13.44
C ARG A 172 11.44 -12.89 12.61
N ARG A 173 12.59 -13.44 13.01
CA ARG A 173 13.77 -13.51 12.13
C ARG A 173 13.52 -14.60 11.09
N CYS A 174 13.19 -14.19 9.87
CA CYS A 174 12.80 -15.12 8.80
C CYS A 174 13.70 -15.02 7.56
N TRP A 175 14.80 -14.27 7.63
CA TRP A 175 15.69 -14.04 6.49
C TRP A 175 17.09 -14.59 6.77
N ASN A 176 17.47 -15.62 6.02
CA ASN A 176 18.77 -16.28 6.12
C ASN A 176 19.66 -15.83 4.96
N GLY A 177 20.07 -14.56 4.99
CA GLY A 177 20.91 -13.93 3.97
C GLY A 177 22.39 -13.85 4.36
N SER A 178 23.21 -13.28 3.47
CA SER A 178 24.66 -13.11 3.71
C SER A 178 24.99 -12.17 4.88
N TRP A 179 24.01 -11.35 5.28
CA TRP A 179 24.12 -10.30 6.31
C TRP A 179 23.42 -10.67 7.62
N GLN A 180 23.19 -11.97 7.88
CA GLN A 180 22.74 -12.47 9.18
C GLN A 180 23.88 -12.52 10.22
N ASP A 181 23.57 -12.75 11.50
CA ASP A 181 24.58 -12.91 12.55
C ASP A 181 25.61 -14.00 12.17
N GLY A 182 26.89 -13.61 12.04
CA GLY A 182 27.97 -14.50 11.60
C GLY A 182 28.04 -14.79 10.09
N GLY A 183 27.21 -14.14 9.27
CA GLY A 183 27.20 -14.27 7.82
C GLY A 183 28.46 -13.73 7.13
N ASP A 184 28.74 -14.22 5.92
CA ASP A 184 29.94 -13.86 5.15
C ASP A 184 29.94 -12.41 4.66
N GLY A 185 28.78 -11.76 4.55
CA GLY A 185 28.65 -10.35 4.17
C GLY A 185 29.40 -9.42 5.13
N TRP A 186 29.38 -9.72 6.43
CA TRP A 186 30.10 -8.95 7.44
C TRP A 186 31.62 -9.01 7.31
N LYS A 187 32.16 -10.02 6.62
CA LYS A 187 33.61 -10.13 6.34
C LYS A 187 34.06 -9.17 5.24
N LYS A 188 33.14 -8.60 4.45
CA LYS A 188 33.44 -7.65 3.37
C LYS A 188 33.65 -6.21 3.87
N VAL A 189 33.29 -5.91 5.11
CA VAL A 189 33.28 -4.55 5.69
C VAL A 189 34.23 -4.46 6.87
N ASP A 190 34.63 -3.22 7.22
CA ASP A 190 35.44 -2.98 8.40
C ASP A 190 34.72 -3.51 9.68
N PRO A 191 35.43 -4.22 10.59
CA PRO A 191 34.82 -4.79 11.78
C PRO A 191 34.08 -3.78 12.68
N ALA A 192 34.54 -2.53 12.76
CA ALA A 192 33.88 -1.49 13.54
C ALA A 192 32.54 -1.07 12.91
N ILE A 193 32.49 -0.97 11.57
CA ILE A 193 31.26 -0.70 10.83
C ILE A 193 30.30 -1.90 10.95
N ALA A 194 30.81 -3.12 10.81
CA ALA A 194 30.03 -4.35 10.94
C ALA A 194 29.35 -4.43 12.31
N SER A 195 30.11 -4.20 13.39
CA SER A 195 29.58 -4.23 14.76
C SER A 195 28.52 -3.15 14.97
N LYS A 196 28.75 -1.94 14.42
CA LYS A 196 27.77 -0.85 14.47
C LYS A 196 26.48 -1.21 13.75
N LEU A 197 26.53 -1.72 12.53
CA LEU A 197 25.34 -2.08 11.75
C LEU A 197 24.55 -3.23 12.38
N GLN A 198 25.24 -4.24 12.92
CA GLN A 198 24.60 -5.32 13.68
C GLN A 198 23.90 -4.78 14.94
N SER A 199 24.53 -3.84 15.67
CA SER A 199 23.90 -3.23 16.85
C SER A 199 22.67 -2.37 16.53
N LEU A 200 22.51 -1.92 15.29
CA LEU A 200 21.36 -1.14 14.83
C LEU A 200 20.16 -2.00 14.43
N ALA A 201 20.33 -3.31 14.27
CA ALA A 201 19.23 -4.22 13.97
C ALA A 201 18.59 -4.73 15.27
N ALA A 202 17.31 -4.39 15.49
CA ALA A 202 16.54 -4.96 16.58
C ALA A 202 16.00 -6.35 16.23
N ASP A 203 15.38 -7.04 17.18
CA ASP A 203 14.72 -8.32 16.89
C ASP A 203 13.65 -8.18 15.81
N GLY A 204 13.69 -9.07 14.81
CA GLY A 204 12.83 -9.02 13.63
C GLY A 204 13.32 -8.08 12.53
N GLU A 205 14.41 -7.33 12.73
CA GLU A 205 15.09 -6.56 11.70
C GLU A 205 16.30 -7.31 11.16
N PHE A 206 16.56 -7.17 9.87
CA PHE A 206 17.69 -7.79 9.19
C PHE A 206 18.19 -6.90 8.04
N TRP A 207 19.46 -7.06 7.69
CA TRP A 207 20.08 -6.36 6.57
C TRP A 207 20.06 -7.24 5.32
N VAL A 208 19.84 -6.61 4.16
CA VAL A 208 19.82 -7.27 2.84
C VAL A 208 20.62 -6.44 1.84
N GLU A 209 21.45 -7.09 1.03
CA GLU A 209 22.22 -6.44 -0.05
C GLU A 209 21.31 -6.06 -1.23
N GLU A 210 21.66 -5.02 -1.99
CA GLU A 210 20.86 -4.53 -3.14
C GLU A 210 20.51 -5.67 -4.11
N GLU A 211 21.49 -6.48 -4.48
CA GLU A 211 21.33 -7.58 -5.44
C GLU A 211 20.45 -8.71 -4.89
N GLU A 212 20.52 -8.97 -3.58
CA GLU A 212 19.65 -9.93 -2.91
C GLU A 212 18.21 -9.41 -2.85
N PHE A 213 18.04 -8.13 -2.58
CA PHE A 213 16.74 -7.48 -2.52
C PHE A 213 15.99 -7.57 -3.86
N PHE A 214 16.61 -7.14 -4.96
CA PHE A 214 15.96 -7.18 -6.29
C PHE A 214 15.76 -8.60 -6.83
N ARG A 215 16.56 -9.57 -6.39
CA ARG A 215 16.40 -10.97 -6.78
C ARG A 215 15.27 -11.67 -6.04
N ASP A 216 15.13 -11.42 -4.74
CA ASP A 216 14.29 -12.23 -3.85
C ASP A 216 12.96 -11.55 -3.49
N PHE A 217 12.86 -10.21 -3.53
CA PHE A 217 11.61 -9.47 -3.30
C PHE A 217 10.84 -9.22 -4.60
N ASP A 218 9.51 -9.26 -4.52
CA ASP A 218 8.64 -9.19 -5.70
C ASP A 218 8.09 -7.79 -5.94
N GLU A 219 7.79 -7.06 -4.86
CA GLU A 219 7.14 -5.77 -4.93
C GLU A 219 7.63 -4.81 -3.85
N VAL A 220 7.62 -3.51 -4.16
CA VAL A 220 7.81 -2.41 -3.22
C VAL A 220 6.62 -1.46 -3.32
N THR A 221 6.04 -1.09 -2.18
CA THR A 221 5.04 -0.03 -2.08
C THR A 221 5.65 1.18 -1.37
N VAL A 222 5.56 2.35 -1.99
CA VAL A 222 6.09 3.62 -1.47
C VAL A 222 4.97 4.64 -1.32
N GLY A 223 4.84 5.21 -0.12
CA GLY A 223 3.94 6.33 0.12
C GLY A 223 4.53 7.65 -0.35
N TYR A 224 3.75 8.47 -1.04
CA TYR A 224 4.15 9.84 -1.37
C TYR A 224 4.26 10.67 -0.08
N PRO A 225 5.37 11.39 0.14
CA PRO A 225 5.51 12.30 1.27
C PRO A 225 4.49 13.44 1.16
N ILE A 226 4.09 13.98 2.31
CA ILE A 226 3.31 15.21 2.39
C ILE A 226 4.18 16.27 3.06
N ASN A 227 4.24 17.47 2.48
CA ASN A 227 4.95 18.59 3.07
C ASN A 227 4.11 19.25 4.20
N PRO A 228 4.69 20.13 5.04
CA PRO A 228 3.96 20.78 6.13
C PRO A 228 2.73 21.59 5.68
N GLU A 229 2.69 22.03 4.43
CA GLU A 229 1.55 22.74 3.84
C GLU A 229 0.42 21.81 3.36
N GLY A 230 0.58 20.48 3.50
CA GLY A 230 -0.40 19.48 3.09
C GLY A 230 -0.33 19.08 1.61
N ASN A 231 0.70 19.51 0.88
CA ASN A 231 0.91 19.15 -0.51
C ASN A 231 1.72 17.86 -0.64
N ILE A 232 1.33 17.04 -1.61
CA ILE A 232 2.04 15.82 -1.97
C ILE A 232 3.39 16.19 -2.59
N ILE A 233 4.46 15.52 -2.19
CA ILE A 233 5.79 15.66 -2.77
C ILE A 233 6.01 14.54 -3.79
N SER A 234 6.49 14.89 -4.99
CA SER A 234 6.86 13.89 -6.00
C SER A 234 7.93 12.94 -5.47
N LEU A 235 7.73 11.63 -5.71
CA LEU A 235 8.76 10.63 -5.48
C LEU A 235 10.00 10.90 -6.34
N LEU A 236 9.81 11.19 -7.63
CA LEU A 236 10.88 11.30 -8.62
C LEU A 236 11.69 12.60 -8.50
N THR A 237 11.00 13.73 -8.40
CA THR A 237 11.64 15.06 -8.48
C THR A 237 11.83 15.73 -7.12
N GLY A 238 11.18 15.22 -6.07
CA GLY A 238 11.17 15.85 -4.74
C GLY A 238 10.46 17.20 -4.70
N LYS A 239 9.78 17.61 -5.79
CA LYS A 239 9.05 18.87 -5.86
C LYS A 239 7.66 18.73 -5.26
N SER A 240 7.18 19.81 -4.64
CA SER A 240 5.81 19.91 -4.14
C SER A 240 4.82 19.98 -5.31
N LEU A 241 3.82 19.09 -5.30
CA LEU A 241 2.69 19.05 -6.21
C LEU A 241 1.58 19.94 -5.65
N CYS A 242 1.72 21.24 -5.85
CA CYS A 242 0.89 22.28 -5.22
C CYS A 242 -0.54 22.41 -5.79
N HIS A 243 -0.89 21.65 -6.82
CA HIS A 243 -2.22 21.68 -7.41
C HIS A 243 -2.86 20.29 -7.36
N THR A 244 -3.82 20.14 -6.45
CA THR A 244 -4.62 18.91 -6.31
C THR A 244 -6.06 19.21 -6.69
N GLN A 245 -6.62 18.40 -7.58
CA GLN A 245 -8.01 18.49 -7.99
C GLN A 245 -8.68 17.11 -7.89
N LEU A 246 -9.78 17.04 -7.14
CA LEU A 246 -10.64 15.87 -7.09
C LEU A 246 -11.73 15.99 -8.17
N CYS A 247 -11.80 14.99 -9.05
CA CYS A 247 -12.77 14.94 -10.13
C CYS A 247 -13.75 13.78 -9.88
N PRO A 248 -14.92 14.02 -9.28
CA PRO A 248 -15.91 12.96 -9.08
C PRO A 248 -16.50 12.50 -10.41
N GLY A 249 -16.80 11.21 -10.51
CA GLY A 249 -17.43 10.60 -11.68
C GLY A 249 -18.18 9.32 -11.30
N ALA A 250 -19.03 8.85 -12.21
CA ALA A 250 -19.77 7.60 -12.03
C ALA A 250 -19.95 6.87 -13.37
N TRP A 251 -19.86 5.54 -13.32
CA TRP A 251 -20.22 4.66 -14.43
C TRP A 251 -21.63 4.13 -14.21
N VAL A 252 -22.59 4.67 -14.97
CA VAL A 252 -24.01 4.33 -14.89
C VAL A 252 -24.37 3.44 -16.07
N LYS A 253 -24.97 2.27 -15.80
CA LYS A 253 -25.41 1.31 -16.82
C LYS A 253 -26.34 2.01 -17.82
N GLY A 254 -26.05 1.83 -19.11
CA GLY A 254 -26.83 2.43 -20.21
C GLY A 254 -26.55 3.91 -20.48
N GLN A 255 -25.69 4.58 -19.70
CA GLN A 255 -25.33 5.99 -19.91
C GLN A 255 -23.82 6.15 -20.07
N THR A 256 -23.07 6.00 -18.96
CA THR A 256 -21.63 6.30 -18.91
C THR A 256 -20.76 5.07 -18.70
N ALA A 257 -21.34 3.89 -18.44
CA ALA A 257 -20.61 2.63 -18.31
C ALA A 257 -20.18 2.08 -19.70
N GLY A 258 -19.19 2.72 -20.31
CA GLY A 258 -18.76 2.45 -21.69
C GLY A 258 -17.88 1.20 -21.87
N GLY A 259 -17.35 0.63 -20.77
CA GLY A 259 -16.43 -0.50 -20.81
C GLY A 259 -14.99 -0.06 -21.08
N CYS A 260 -14.13 -1.00 -21.47
CA CYS A 260 -12.74 -0.73 -21.85
C CYS A 260 -12.64 -0.38 -23.34
N ARG A 261 -11.43 -0.09 -23.83
CA ARG A 261 -11.17 0.32 -25.22
C ARG A 261 -11.66 -0.69 -26.27
N ASN A 262 -11.80 -1.96 -25.88
CA ASN A 262 -12.30 -3.03 -26.76
C ASN A 262 -13.82 -2.98 -26.97
N ASN A 263 -14.54 -2.14 -26.20
CA ASN A 263 -15.99 -1.98 -26.32
C ASN A 263 -16.35 -0.80 -27.23
N SER A 264 -17.35 -0.97 -28.10
CA SER A 264 -17.87 0.11 -28.97
C SER A 264 -18.43 1.30 -28.19
N SER A 265 -18.94 1.06 -26.98
CA SER A 265 -19.47 2.05 -26.05
C SER A 265 -18.40 2.84 -25.29
N PHE A 266 -17.10 2.57 -25.48
CA PHE A 266 -16.00 3.17 -24.70
C PHE A 266 -16.04 4.70 -24.66
N CYS A 267 -16.44 5.34 -25.76
CA CYS A 267 -16.54 6.79 -25.85
C CYS A 267 -17.59 7.42 -24.90
N SER A 268 -18.49 6.62 -24.34
CA SER A 268 -19.52 7.04 -23.38
C SER A 268 -18.98 7.21 -21.96
N ASN A 269 -17.77 6.69 -21.67
CA ASN A 269 -17.13 6.87 -20.36
C ASN A 269 -16.95 8.37 -20.01
N PRO A 270 -16.97 8.74 -18.71
CA PRO A 270 -16.65 10.08 -18.27
C PRO A 270 -15.29 10.53 -18.80
N LYS A 271 -15.17 11.81 -19.16
CA LYS A 271 -13.94 12.40 -19.72
C LYS A 271 -13.61 13.67 -18.98
N PHE A 272 -12.34 13.84 -18.66
CA PHE A 272 -11.83 15.00 -17.93
C PHE A 272 -10.78 15.71 -18.77
N TRP A 273 -10.79 17.04 -18.70
CA TRP A 273 -9.84 17.88 -19.41
C TRP A 273 -8.67 18.23 -18.50
N LEU A 274 -7.46 17.86 -18.92
CA LEU A 274 -6.22 18.29 -18.28
C LEU A 274 -5.52 19.31 -19.19
N ARG A 275 -5.27 20.51 -18.67
CA ARG A 275 -4.52 21.56 -19.36
C ARG A 275 -3.19 21.80 -18.65
N ILE A 276 -2.10 21.48 -19.32
CA ILE A 276 -0.74 21.74 -18.85
C ILE A 276 -0.25 23.02 -19.53
N VAL A 277 0.06 24.05 -18.73
CA VAL A 277 0.54 25.35 -19.24
C VAL A 277 2.06 25.39 -19.33
N ASN A 278 2.74 24.88 -18.29
CA ASN A 278 4.19 24.81 -18.19
C ASN A 278 4.62 23.35 -18.05
N PRO A 279 5.82 22.97 -18.51
CA PRO A 279 6.36 21.63 -18.25
C PRO A 279 6.37 21.32 -16.75
N CYS A 280 5.59 20.32 -16.35
CA CYS A 280 5.45 19.91 -14.96
C CYS A 280 5.20 18.40 -14.88
N GLU A 281 5.41 17.87 -13.68
CA GLU A 281 5.00 16.52 -13.33
C GLU A 281 3.52 16.52 -12.95
N VAL A 282 2.80 15.48 -13.36
CA VAL A 282 1.39 15.29 -13.04
C VAL A 282 1.20 13.85 -12.58
N VAL A 283 0.67 13.70 -11.38
CA VAL A 283 0.28 12.39 -10.83
C VAL A 283 -1.24 12.29 -10.90
N ILE A 284 -1.75 11.18 -11.44
CA ILE A 284 -3.19 10.94 -11.57
C ILE A 284 -3.50 9.60 -10.92
N ALA A 285 -4.41 9.62 -9.96
CA ALA A 285 -4.92 8.42 -9.31
C ALA A 285 -6.42 8.26 -9.62
N LEU A 286 -6.85 7.04 -9.94
CA LEU A 286 -8.25 6.71 -10.20
C LEU A 286 -8.76 5.80 -9.08
N LEU A 287 -9.66 6.33 -8.26
CA LEU A 287 -10.19 5.63 -7.08
C LEU A 287 -11.60 5.12 -7.38
N GLN A 288 -11.93 3.88 -7.01
CA GLN A 288 -13.30 3.36 -7.13
C GLN A 288 -14.02 3.32 -5.78
N LYS A 289 -15.28 3.76 -5.78
CA LYS A 289 -16.17 3.65 -4.63
C LYS A 289 -17.27 2.65 -4.94
N THR A 290 -17.36 1.58 -4.16
CA THR A 290 -18.49 0.65 -4.22
C THR A 290 -19.71 1.26 -3.55
N GLN A 291 -20.88 1.08 -4.17
CA GLN A 291 -22.14 1.68 -3.72
C GLN A 291 -22.71 0.97 -2.47
N ASP A 292 -22.27 -0.25 -2.19
CA ASP A 292 -22.87 -1.14 -1.17
C ASP A 292 -22.48 -0.83 0.28
N PHE A 293 -21.67 0.21 0.53
CA PHE A 293 -21.25 0.60 1.89
C PHE A 293 -21.78 1.96 2.34
N SER A 294 -22.75 2.53 1.63
CA SER A 294 -23.55 3.64 2.17
C SER A 294 -24.86 3.10 2.76
N SER A 295 -24.81 2.59 3.98
CA SER A 295 -25.81 2.96 4.99
C SER A 295 -25.48 2.33 6.33
N THR A 296 -25.48 3.20 7.32
CA THR A 296 -25.54 2.99 8.76
C THR A 296 -26.75 2.14 9.23
N ASN A 297 -27.47 1.45 8.33
CA ASN A 297 -28.75 0.77 8.61
C ASN A 297 -28.74 -0.75 8.35
N CYS A 298 -27.66 -1.35 7.84
CA CYS A 298 -27.62 -2.79 7.51
C CYS A 298 -27.42 -3.72 8.74
N TRP A 299 -27.25 -3.17 9.95
CA TRP A 299 -27.02 -3.97 11.16
C TRP A 299 -28.31 -4.61 11.72
N THR A 300 -29.44 -3.90 11.69
CA THR A 300 -30.70 -4.37 12.28
C THR A 300 -31.39 -5.48 11.48
N GLU A 301 -31.29 -5.46 10.15
CA GLU A 301 -31.93 -6.48 9.30
C GLU A 301 -31.13 -7.80 9.22
N ARG A 302 -29.82 -7.76 9.49
CA ARG A 302 -28.96 -8.96 9.42
C ARG A 302 -29.07 -9.87 10.63
N ILE A 303 -29.31 -9.33 11.83
CA ILE A 303 -29.51 -10.14 13.03
C ILE A 303 -30.90 -10.80 13.01
N SER A 304 -31.92 -10.11 12.49
CA SER A 304 -33.27 -10.70 12.37
C SER A 304 -33.36 -11.83 11.35
N ALA A 305 -32.52 -11.81 10.30
CA ALA A 305 -32.49 -12.85 9.28
C ALA A 305 -31.66 -14.09 9.70
N GLN A 306 -30.83 -14.00 10.73
CA GLN A 306 -30.02 -15.13 11.24
C GLN A 306 -30.66 -15.89 12.40
N CYS A 307 -31.80 -15.42 12.93
CA CYS A 307 -32.54 -16.14 13.99
C CYS A 307 -33.62 -17.08 13.45
N HIS A 308 -33.82 -17.14 12.13
CA HIS A 308 -34.74 -18.07 11.48
C HIS A 308 -34.07 -18.59 10.21
N ASP A 309 -33.24 -19.61 10.33
CA ASP A 309 -33.24 -20.74 9.40
C ASP A 309 -32.41 -21.89 10.00
N ASN A 310 -32.91 -23.09 9.74
CA ASN A 310 -32.60 -24.34 10.43
C ASN A 310 -31.19 -24.88 10.13
N GLU A 311 -30.78 -25.78 11.02
CA GLU A 311 -29.62 -26.69 10.93
C GLU A 311 -29.40 -27.25 9.52
N GLU A 312 -28.40 -26.73 8.82
CA GLU A 312 -27.62 -27.45 7.80
C GLU A 312 -26.25 -26.77 7.74
N ASP A 313 -25.19 -27.53 8.02
CA ASP A 313 -23.79 -27.06 8.00
C ASP A 313 -23.44 -26.49 6.62
N PRO A 314 -23.10 -25.20 6.48
CA PRO A 314 -22.58 -24.71 5.22
C PRO A 314 -21.09 -25.11 5.12
N GLU A 315 -20.74 -25.75 4.00
CA GLU A 315 -19.37 -25.89 3.53
C GLU A 315 -18.60 -24.54 3.66
N PRO A 316 -17.27 -24.55 3.84
CA PRO A 316 -16.50 -23.34 4.04
C PRO A 316 -16.60 -22.44 2.80
N ASP A 317 -17.51 -21.47 2.87
CA ASP A 317 -17.76 -20.45 1.87
C ASP A 317 -16.42 -19.75 1.57
N ILE A 318 -15.91 -19.99 0.37
CA ILE A 318 -14.68 -19.39 -0.15
C ILE A 318 -14.92 -17.88 -0.16
N MET A 319 -14.39 -17.21 0.89
CA MET A 319 -14.06 -15.80 1.00
C MET A 319 -14.84 -14.88 0.04
N ARG A 320 -15.83 -14.15 0.55
CA ARG A 320 -16.44 -13.00 -0.16
C ARG A 320 -15.40 -11.88 -0.33
N GLN A 321 -14.46 -12.09 -1.26
CA GLN A 321 -13.49 -11.09 -1.70
C GLN A 321 -14.27 -9.86 -2.18
N LYS A 322 -13.81 -8.66 -1.80
CA LYS A 322 -14.38 -7.41 -2.30
C LYS A 322 -14.36 -7.45 -3.83
N HIS A 323 -15.52 -7.53 -4.47
CA HIS A 323 -15.66 -7.52 -5.92
C HIS A 323 -15.44 -6.10 -6.46
N TYR A 324 -14.19 -5.66 -6.43
CA TYR A 324 -13.78 -4.45 -7.13
C TYR A 324 -13.85 -4.67 -8.64
N ARG A 325 -14.24 -3.63 -9.37
CA ARG A 325 -14.26 -3.69 -10.83
C ARG A 325 -12.86 -3.41 -11.35
N ALA A 326 -12.48 -4.04 -12.45
CA ALA A 326 -11.27 -3.66 -13.16
C ALA A 326 -11.42 -2.23 -13.66
N ILE A 327 -10.55 -1.33 -13.20
CA ILE A 327 -10.51 0.07 -13.60
C ILE A 327 -9.17 0.37 -14.29
N GLY A 328 -9.20 1.35 -15.17
CA GLY A 328 -8.03 1.84 -15.89
C GLY A 328 -8.30 3.22 -16.48
N LEU A 329 -7.23 3.99 -16.63
CA LEU A 329 -7.26 5.33 -17.20
C LEU A 329 -6.44 5.35 -18.50
N HIS A 330 -6.93 6.10 -19.47
CA HIS A 330 -6.22 6.38 -20.71
C HIS A 330 -6.20 7.88 -20.97
N ILE A 331 -5.06 8.39 -21.41
CA ILE A 331 -4.81 9.82 -21.63
C ILE A 331 -4.46 10.04 -23.10
N TRP A 332 -5.13 11.01 -23.73
CA TRP A 332 -4.83 11.42 -25.09
C TRP A 332 -4.39 12.88 -25.11
N LYS A 333 -3.37 13.17 -25.91
CA LYS A 333 -2.96 14.53 -26.21
C LYS A 333 -3.91 15.13 -27.24
N VAL A 334 -4.50 16.28 -26.91
CA VAL A 334 -5.36 17.05 -27.82
C VAL A 334 -4.62 18.31 -28.25
N GLU A 335 -4.23 18.38 -29.53
CA GLU A 335 -3.43 19.49 -30.04
C GLU A 335 -4.27 20.61 -30.67
N LYS A 336 -5.51 20.32 -31.04
CA LYS A 336 -6.41 21.26 -31.74
C LYS A 336 -7.62 21.60 -30.88
N ARG A 337 -8.02 22.87 -30.88
CA ARG A 337 -9.22 23.37 -30.18
C ARG A 337 -10.53 22.71 -30.65
N ARG A 338 -10.57 22.26 -31.91
CA ARG A 338 -11.64 21.42 -32.47
C ARG A 338 -11.03 20.10 -32.94
N PHE A 339 -11.60 18.99 -32.48
CA PHE A 339 -11.18 17.64 -32.84
C PHE A 339 -12.39 16.71 -32.85
N ASN A 340 -12.25 15.58 -33.53
CA ASN A 340 -13.27 14.53 -33.53
C ASN A 340 -12.92 13.52 -32.42
N LEU A 341 -13.77 13.44 -31.40
CA LEU A 341 -13.53 12.59 -30.23
C LEU A 341 -13.37 11.11 -30.59
N GLN A 342 -14.25 10.57 -31.43
CA GLN A 342 -14.19 9.16 -31.84
C GLN A 342 -12.87 8.85 -32.56
N LYS A 343 -12.45 9.73 -33.49
CA LYS A 343 -11.16 9.59 -34.18
C LYS A 343 -9.96 9.71 -33.24
N THR A 344 -10.02 10.57 -32.22
CA THR A 344 -8.92 10.71 -31.25
C THR A 344 -8.81 9.48 -30.35
N VAL A 345 -9.93 9.00 -29.82
CA VAL A 345 -9.97 7.84 -28.92
C VAL A 345 -9.60 6.54 -29.65
N ALA A 346 -9.89 6.45 -30.95
CA ALA A 346 -9.44 5.33 -31.79
C ALA A 346 -7.91 5.25 -31.98
N LYS A 347 -7.18 6.36 -31.77
CA LYS A 347 -5.69 6.35 -31.81
C LYS A 347 -5.12 5.82 -30.51
N SER A 348 -3.90 5.32 -30.54
CA SER A 348 -3.17 4.90 -29.33
C SER A 348 -3.11 6.06 -28.33
N PRO A 349 -3.36 5.80 -27.04
CA PRO A 349 -3.28 6.82 -26.01
C PRO A 349 -1.82 7.26 -25.83
N ALA A 350 -1.62 8.48 -25.35
CA ALA A 350 -0.30 8.99 -24.98
C ALA A 350 0.22 8.32 -23.69
N MET A 351 -0.70 7.89 -22.82
CA MET A 351 -0.40 7.19 -21.56
C MET A 351 -1.61 6.35 -21.16
N SER A 352 -1.38 5.18 -20.58
CA SER A 352 -2.43 4.33 -20.00
C SER A 352 -1.95 3.75 -18.68
N THR A 353 -2.88 3.49 -17.77
CA THR A 353 -2.60 2.65 -16.60
C THR A 353 -2.84 1.19 -16.95
N GLU A 354 -2.15 0.28 -16.27
CA GLU A 354 -2.55 -1.12 -16.24
C GLU A 354 -3.94 -1.23 -15.61
N CYS A 355 -4.73 -2.20 -16.07
CA CYS A 355 -6.03 -2.46 -15.46
C CYS A 355 -5.83 -3.24 -14.16
N HIS A 356 -6.43 -2.78 -13.08
CA HIS A 356 -6.34 -3.44 -11.77
C HIS A 356 -7.71 -3.52 -11.09
N THR A 357 -7.87 -4.50 -10.20
CA THR A 357 -9.09 -4.76 -9.41
C THR A 357 -8.88 -4.39 -7.95
N TYR A 358 -8.14 -3.31 -7.69
CA TYR A 358 -7.98 -2.77 -6.33
C TYR A 358 -8.94 -1.60 -6.11
N GLY A 359 -9.24 -1.29 -4.86
CA GLY A 359 -10.09 -0.15 -4.53
C GLY A 359 -9.48 1.18 -4.97
N ARG A 360 -8.14 1.23 -5.12
CA ARG A 360 -7.36 2.44 -5.36
C ARG A 360 -6.19 2.21 -6.29
#